data_AF-A0A350CBQ0-F1
#
_entry.id   AF-A0A350CBQ0-F1
#
_cell.length_a   1.000
_cell.length_b   1.000
_cell.length_c   1.000
_cell.angle_alpha   90.00
_cell.angle_beta   90.00
_cell.angle_gamma   90.00
#
_symmetry.space_group_name_H-M   'P 1'
#
loop_
_entity.id
_entity.type
_entity.pdbx_description
1 polymer ?
#
loop_
_entity_poly.entity_id
_entity_poly.type
_entity_poly.pdbx_seq_one_letter_code
_entity_poly.pdbx_strand_id
1 'polypeptide(L)'
;YGQLAPRDVWPNLQVMACWTGGSASAYISRLREICEGITICDHGLHASEGRMTMPLAAETSAGMLEIGTHFFEFLPVEKADSPDPHVLSAWELTPGREYYILLTTSSGFYRYNIRDVVRCTGFHGDAPLLEFLHKGAHISSITGEKISESQVVEAVRAAQADSGLCTTQFTMTPEWLDQPGYTLYVDLRRHTESTQLERFASLVEQQLCSRNEEYREKRQTGRLSAIRMRALPESAWQTLQQTRLKKSGGSAEQYKHPCLMPDPEFRSVFLQACGLAGEPLRQTHL
;
A
#
# COMPACT_ATOMS: atom_id res chain seq x y z
N TYR A 1 -30.64 -9.62 15.80
CA TYR A 1 -29.26 -9.83 16.27
C TYR A 1 -28.62 -8.47 16.42
N GLY A 2 -28.18 -8.11 17.64
CA GLY A 2 -27.53 -6.82 17.90
C GLY A 2 -26.06 -6.85 17.47
N GLN A 3 -25.55 -5.72 16.99
CA GLN A 3 -24.13 -5.54 16.74
C GLN A 3 -23.46 -5.12 18.05
N LEU A 4 -22.50 -5.89 18.54
CA LEU A 4 -21.73 -5.55 19.74
C LEU A 4 -20.73 -4.43 19.39
N ALA A 5 -20.89 -3.25 19.97
CA ALA A 5 -19.97 -2.14 19.79
C ALA A 5 -18.87 -2.16 20.88
N PRO A 6 -17.67 -1.59 20.63
CA PRO A 6 -16.62 -1.49 21.64
C PRO A 6 -17.10 -0.86 22.96
N ARG A 7 -18.00 0.13 22.92
CA ARG A 7 -18.59 0.76 24.11
C ARG A 7 -19.43 -0.19 24.96
N ASP A 8 -20.00 -1.24 24.38
CA ASP A 8 -20.82 -2.22 25.12
C ASP A 8 -19.94 -3.13 25.98
N VAL A 9 -18.69 -3.33 25.56
CA VAL A 9 -17.69 -4.15 26.27
C VAL A 9 -16.82 -3.29 27.19
N TRP A 10 -16.45 -2.09 26.73
CA TRP A 10 -15.59 -1.14 27.43
C TRP A 10 -16.32 0.19 27.61
N PRO A 11 -17.21 0.32 28.62
CA PRO A 11 -18.08 1.48 28.78
C PRO A 11 -17.35 2.80 29.07
N ASN A 12 -16.09 2.72 29.54
CA ASN A 12 -15.26 3.88 29.85
C ASN A 12 -14.21 4.16 28.75
N LEU A 13 -14.30 3.50 27.58
CA LEU A 13 -13.37 3.73 26.48
C LEU A 13 -13.63 5.10 25.85
N GLN A 14 -12.64 6.00 25.92
CA GLN A 14 -12.76 7.38 25.41
C GLN A 14 -11.93 7.63 24.16
N VAL A 15 -10.81 6.93 24.00
CA VAL A 15 -9.87 7.14 22.89
C VAL A 15 -9.47 5.79 22.30
N MET A 16 -9.48 5.74 20.97
CA MET A 16 -8.90 4.65 20.19
C MET A 16 -7.67 5.18 19.45
N ALA A 17 -6.49 4.71 19.84
CA ALA A 17 -5.26 5.01 19.14
C ALA A 17 -4.98 3.92 18.10
N CYS A 18 -4.89 4.30 16.83
CA CYS A 18 -4.60 3.39 15.71
C CYS A 18 -3.95 4.17 14.56
N TRP A 19 -3.39 3.49 13.56
CA TRP A 19 -3.01 4.18 12.33
C TRP A 19 -4.25 4.64 11.57
N THR A 20 -4.25 5.88 11.12
CA THR A 20 -5.33 6.51 10.34
C THR A 20 -4.85 7.03 8.99
N GLY A 21 -3.53 7.26 8.84
CA GLY A 21 -2.89 7.60 7.57
C GLY A 21 -2.62 6.41 6.64
N GLY A 22 -2.21 6.73 5.41
CA GLY A 22 -1.89 5.79 4.36
C GLY A 22 -2.94 4.72 4.07
N SER A 23 -2.54 3.45 4.03
CA SER A 23 -3.43 2.31 3.77
C SER A 23 -4.60 2.20 4.76
N ALA A 24 -4.37 2.57 6.03
CA ALA A 24 -5.37 2.46 7.08
C ALA A 24 -6.55 3.44 6.88
N SER A 25 -6.36 4.52 6.11
CA SER A 25 -7.41 5.51 5.80
C SER A 25 -8.65 4.87 5.17
N ALA A 26 -8.49 3.76 4.43
CA ALA A 26 -9.58 3.01 3.84
C ALA A 26 -10.60 2.47 4.86
N TYR A 27 -10.18 2.28 6.11
CA TYR A 27 -11.04 1.77 7.19
C TYR A 27 -11.67 2.83 8.06
N ILE A 28 -11.25 4.08 7.96
CA ILE A 28 -11.60 5.10 8.94
C ILE A 28 -13.11 5.36 8.99
N SER A 29 -13.80 5.34 7.85
CA SER A 29 -15.26 5.45 7.81
C SER A 29 -15.95 4.34 8.60
N ARG A 30 -15.54 3.08 8.39
CA ARG A 30 -16.09 1.93 9.10
C ARG A 30 -15.72 1.94 10.58
N LEU A 31 -14.50 2.36 10.91
CA LEU A 31 -14.04 2.48 12.28
C LEU A 31 -14.87 3.53 13.04
N ARG A 32 -15.17 4.67 12.42
CA ARG A 32 -16.04 5.72 12.98
C ARG A 32 -17.47 5.23 13.25
N GLU A 33 -18.02 4.40 12.37
CA GLU A 33 -19.34 3.79 12.59
C GLU A 33 -19.34 2.86 13.81
N ILE A 34 -18.31 2.04 13.96
CA ILE A 34 -18.20 1.07 15.06
C ILE A 34 -17.85 1.78 16.38
N CYS A 35 -17.04 2.82 16.32
CA CYS A 35 -16.51 3.56 17.47
C CYS A 35 -17.25 4.88 17.72
N GLU A 36 -18.54 4.94 17.40
CA GLU A 36 -19.35 6.13 17.60
C GLU A 36 -19.26 6.65 19.05
N GLY A 37 -18.82 7.91 19.20
CA GLY A 37 -18.61 8.57 20.49
C GLY A 37 -17.24 8.33 21.13
N ILE A 38 -16.36 7.56 20.50
CA ILE A 38 -14.96 7.36 20.90
C ILE A 38 -14.08 8.20 19.98
N THR A 39 -13.16 8.97 20.56
CA THR A 39 -12.22 9.78 19.79
C THR A 39 -11.18 8.90 19.12
N ILE A 40 -10.95 9.07 17.81
CA ILE A 40 -9.91 8.34 17.07
C ILE A 40 -8.67 9.22 16.97
N CYS A 41 -7.54 8.68 17.42
CA CYS A 41 -6.25 9.35 17.36
C CYS A 41 -5.27 8.54 16.52
N ASP A 42 -4.55 9.20 15.61
CA ASP A 42 -3.44 8.56 14.90
C ASP A 42 -2.34 8.15 15.90
N HIS A 43 -1.57 7.12 15.56
CA HIS A 43 -0.44 6.66 16.38
C HIS A 43 0.88 7.38 16.08
N GLY A 44 0.93 8.21 15.04
CA GLY A 44 2.13 8.83 14.51
C GLY A 44 2.88 7.90 13.56
N LEU A 45 3.61 8.51 12.64
CA LEU A 45 4.48 7.81 11.70
C LEU A 45 5.69 7.26 12.46
N HIS A 46 5.82 5.95 12.49
CA HIS A 46 6.95 5.25 13.07
C HIS A 46 7.27 3.98 12.28
N ALA A 47 8.55 3.62 12.26
CA ALA A 47 9.06 2.43 11.64
C ALA A 47 10.10 1.77 12.56
N SER A 48 10.61 0.61 12.15
CA SER A 48 11.75 -0.06 12.80
C SER A 48 12.99 0.84 12.92
N GLU A 49 13.13 1.81 12.01
CA GLU A 49 14.25 2.72 11.89
C GLU A 49 14.17 3.93 12.83
N GLY A 50 12.99 4.20 13.40
CA GLY A 50 12.75 5.33 14.29
C GLY A 50 11.30 5.79 14.29
N ARG A 51 10.97 6.72 15.18
CA ARG A 51 9.72 7.48 15.13
C ARG A 51 9.97 8.79 14.39
N MET A 52 9.04 9.16 13.52
CA MET A 52 9.15 10.33 12.65
C MET A 52 8.19 11.43 13.09
N THR A 53 6.96 11.09 13.48
CA THR A 53 5.96 12.09 13.86
C THR A 53 5.26 11.76 15.17
N MET A 54 4.82 12.82 15.85
CA MET A 54 3.97 12.79 17.04
C MET A 54 2.62 13.45 16.73
N PRO A 55 1.49 12.73 16.91
CA PRO A 55 0.16 13.31 16.77
C PRO A 55 -0.07 14.47 17.76
N LEU A 56 -0.64 15.58 17.29
CA LEU A 56 -0.98 16.74 18.13
C LEU A 56 -2.49 16.92 18.34
N ALA A 57 -3.31 16.39 17.46
CA ALA A 57 -4.76 16.50 17.49
C ALA A 57 -5.40 15.16 17.14
N ALA A 58 -6.62 14.96 17.64
CA ALA A 58 -7.47 13.85 17.23
C ALA A 58 -8.04 14.09 15.82
N GLU A 59 -8.60 13.04 15.22
CA GLU A 59 -9.30 13.10 13.92
C GLU A 59 -8.45 13.61 12.75
N THR A 60 -7.13 13.53 12.87
CA THR A 60 -6.16 13.81 11.80
C THR A 60 -5.07 12.74 11.77
N SER A 61 -4.64 12.37 10.57
CA SER A 61 -3.47 11.51 10.29
C SER A 61 -2.15 12.28 10.31
N ALA A 62 -2.20 13.62 10.37
CA ALA A 62 -1.01 14.46 10.38
C ALA A 62 -0.40 14.53 11.78
N GLY A 63 0.89 14.24 11.88
CA GLY A 63 1.69 14.38 13.09
C GLY A 63 2.77 15.44 12.92
N MET A 64 3.12 16.12 14.01
CA MET A 64 4.28 17.02 14.03
C MET A 64 5.57 16.20 13.93
N LEU A 65 6.50 16.62 13.09
CA LEU A 65 7.83 16.02 13.00
C LEU A 65 8.48 16.00 14.40
N GLU A 66 9.01 14.85 14.80
CA GLU A 66 9.59 14.67 16.13
C GLU A 66 11.02 15.24 16.20
N ILE A 67 11.11 16.57 16.23
CA ILE A 67 12.39 17.28 16.26
C ILE A 67 13.17 16.90 17.53
N GLY A 68 14.45 16.55 17.35
CA GLY A 68 15.39 16.27 18.45
C GLY A 68 15.62 14.78 18.74
N THR A 69 14.83 13.86 18.17
CA THR A 69 15.09 12.41 18.27
C THR A 69 16.05 11.93 17.20
N HIS A 70 15.82 12.37 15.96
CA HIS A 70 16.62 12.06 14.79
C HIS A 70 16.80 13.32 13.94
N PHE A 71 17.75 13.28 13.00
CA PHE A 71 17.86 14.30 11.97
C PHE A 71 17.11 13.83 10.72
N PHE A 72 16.20 14.67 10.24
CA PHE A 72 15.33 14.34 9.11
C PHE A 72 15.62 15.24 7.92
N GLU A 73 15.72 14.62 6.76
CA GLU A 73 15.83 15.27 5.48
C GLU A 73 14.71 14.80 4.55
N PHE A 74 14.44 15.57 3.50
CA PHE A 74 13.28 15.35 2.64
C PHE A 74 13.65 15.47 1.16
N LEU A 75 13.35 14.43 0.39
CA LEU A 75 13.57 14.42 -1.05
C LEU A 75 12.21 14.61 -1.76
N PRO A 76 11.98 15.72 -2.48
CA PRO A 76 10.76 15.91 -3.25
C PRO A 76 10.52 14.73 -4.19
N VAL A 77 9.33 14.12 -4.14
CA VAL A 77 9.01 12.92 -4.94
C VAL A 77 9.21 13.18 -6.43
N GLU A 78 8.82 14.37 -6.91
CA GLU A 78 8.95 14.80 -8.31
C GLU A 78 10.42 14.91 -8.80
N LYS A 79 11.39 14.98 -7.87
CA LYS A 79 12.82 15.11 -8.17
C LYS A 79 13.61 13.86 -7.81
N ALA A 80 12.96 12.78 -7.37
CA ALA A 80 13.64 11.58 -6.88
C ALA A 80 14.49 10.88 -7.95
N ASP A 81 14.08 10.96 -9.22
CA ASP A 81 14.81 10.39 -10.37
C ASP A 81 15.77 11.39 -11.04
N SER A 82 15.95 12.59 -10.46
CA SER A 82 16.91 13.58 -10.96
C SER A 82 18.35 13.07 -10.80
N PRO A 83 19.26 13.34 -11.75
CA PRO A 83 20.68 13.03 -11.60
C PRO A 83 21.34 13.77 -10.43
N ASP A 84 20.76 14.87 -9.98
CA ASP A 84 21.14 15.59 -8.76
C ASP A 84 19.88 15.93 -7.94
N PRO A 85 19.43 15.00 -7.07
CA PRO A 85 18.24 15.20 -6.27
C PRO A 85 18.53 16.17 -5.12
N HIS A 86 17.99 17.39 -5.21
CA HIS A 86 18.10 18.37 -4.12
C HIS A 86 17.26 17.90 -2.92
N VAL A 87 17.97 17.51 -1.87
CA VAL A 87 17.39 17.15 -0.57
C VAL A 87 17.20 18.41 0.27
N LEU A 88 16.08 18.47 0.99
CA LEU A 88 15.61 19.61 1.75
C LEU A 88 15.63 19.32 3.25
N SER A 89 15.80 20.38 4.03
CA SER A 89 15.62 20.40 5.48
C SER A 89 14.14 20.51 5.85
N ALA A 90 13.81 20.19 7.10
CA ALA A 90 12.43 20.22 7.60
C ALA A 90 11.71 21.58 7.43
N TRP A 91 12.43 22.70 7.54
CA TRP A 91 11.89 24.06 7.39
C TRP A 91 11.73 24.51 5.93
N GLU A 92 12.23 23.74 4.96
CA GLU A 92 12.15 24.07 3.53
C GLU A 92 10.93 23.41 2.86
N LEU A 93 10.11 22.68 3.64
CA LEU A 93 8.94 21.99 3.13
C LEU A 93 7.83 22.96 2.73
N THR A 94 7.10 22.59 1.68
CA THR A 94 5.95 23.35 1.19
C THR A 94 4.66 22.57 1.48
N PRO A 95 3.64 23.18 2.11
CA PRO A 95 2.36 22.52 2.32
C PRO A 95 1.73 22.04 1.00
N GLY A 96 1.11 20.87 1.04
CA GLY A 96 0.53 20.18 -0.11
C GLY A 96 1.52 19.38 -0.95
N ARG A 97 2.83 19.50 -0.73
CA ARG A 97 3.84 18.73 -1.47
C ARG A 97 4.23 17.43 -0.77
N GLU A 98 4.72 16.49 -1.58
CA GLU A 98 5.07 15.13 -1.19
C GLU A 98 6.58 14.90 -1.24
N TYR A 99 7.08 14.20 -0.22
CA TYR A 99 8.51 14.00 -0.01
C TYR A 99 8.78 12.58 0.46
N TYR A 100 9.88 11.99 -0.01
CA TYR A 100 10.49 10.88 0.70
C TYR A 100 11.17 11.40 1.96
N ILE A 101 10.94 10.74 3.09
CA ILE A 101 11.64 11.05 4.34
C ILE A 101 12.95 10.25 4.45
N LEU A 102 14.03 10.94 4.78
CA LEU A 102 15.36 10.37 4.98
C LEU A 102 15.74 10.55 6.45
N LEU A 103 16.29 9.49 7.06
CA LEU A 103 16.61 9.47 8.48
C LEU A 103 18.12 9.41 8.69
N THR A 104 18.61 10.25 9.58
CA THR A 104 19.91 10.08 10.23
C THR A 104 19.69 9.87 11.73
N THR A 105 20.11 8.71 12.24
CA THR A 105 19.82 8.27 13.61
C THR A 105 21.10 7.91 14.37
N SER A 106 21.05 7.99 15.69
CA SER A 106 22.17 7.58 16.57
C SER A 106 22.50 6.09 16.50
N SER A 107 21.59 5.28 15.94
CA SER A 107 21.78 3.83 15.71
C SER A 107 22.59 3.51 14.45
N GLY A 108 23.05 4.52 13.71
CA GLY A 108 23.99 4.34 12.59
C GLY A 108 23.38 4.44 11.20
N PHE A 109 22.11 4.86 11.07
CA PHE A 109 21.58 5.26 9.78
C PHE A 109 22.03 6.68 9.43
N TYR A 110 22.50 6.89 8.21
CA TYR A 110 22.94 8.18 7.70
C TYR A 110 22.26 8.45 6.36
N ARG A 111 21.41 9.48 6.32
CA ARG A 111 20.58 9.84 5.16
C ARG A 111 19.82 8.63 4.58
N TYR A 112 19.38 7.72 5.45
CA TYR A 112 18.78 6.47 5.04
C TYR A 112 17.37 6.72 4.50
N ASN A 113 17.14 6.36 3.25
CA ASN A 113 15.84 6.48 2.62
C ASN A 113 14.98 5.24 2.94
N ILE A 114 14.10 5.36 3.93
CA ILE A 114 13.12 4.32 4.31
C ILE A 114 12.02 4.12 3.26
N ARG A 115 12.04 4.97 2.22
CA ARG A 115 11.11 5.07 1.10
C ARG A 115 9.70 5.47 1.48
N ASP A 116 9.45 5.93 2.69
CA ASP A 116 8.11 6.38 3.06
C ASP A 116 7.85 7.76 2.45
N VAL A 117 6.69 7.91 1.81
CA VAL A 117 6.23 9.18 1.22
C VAL A 117 5.31 9.86 2.22
N VAL A 118 5.66 11.11 2.54
CA VAL A 118 4.90 11.98 3.44
C VAL A 118 4.45 13.24 2.71
N ARG A 119 3.28 13.75 3.08
CA ARG A 119 2.79 15.06 2.65
C ARG A 119 2.97 16.08 3.77
N CYS A 120 3.56 17.22 3.46
CA CYS A 120 3.53 18.36 4.37
C CYS A 120 2.12 18.97 4.34
N THR A 121 1.42 18.95 5.46
CA THR A 121 0.05 19.50 5.58
C THR A 121 0.04 20.92 6.14
N GLY A 122 1.15 21.37 6.70
CA GLY A 122 1.29 22.67 7.34
C GLY A 122 2.43 22.65 8.35
N PHE A 123 2.37 23.57 9.31
CA PHE A 123 3.37 23.70 10.36
C PHE A 123 2.70 23.96 11.72
N HIS A 124 3.29 23.45 12.78
CA HIS A 124 3.02 23.82 14.16
C HIS A 124 4.20 24.64 14.69
N GLY A 125 4.06 25.96 14.72
CA GLY A 125 5.22 26.85 14.83
C GLY A 125 6.12 26.68 13.60
N ASP A 126 7.39 26.35 13.82
CA ASP A 126 8.36 26.07 12.75
C ASP A 126 8.48 24.57 12.41
N ALA A 127 7.80 23.70 13.17
CA ALA A 127 7.85 22.26 12.97
C ALA A 127 6.83 21.80 11.92
N PRO A 128 7.23 21.07 10.87
CA PRO A 128 6.29 20.61 9.85
C PRO A 128 5.31 19.57 10.41
N LEU A 129 4.06 19.65 9.95
CA LEU A 129 3.03 18.65 10.14
C LEU A 129 3.01 17.71 8.93
N LEU A 130 3.23 16.43 9.17
CA LEU A 130 3.41 15.42 8.12
C LEU A 130 2.33 14.35 8.21
N GLU A 131 1.70 14.07 7.07
CA GLU A 131 0.80 12.95 6.86
C GLU A 131 1.52 11.83 6.10
N PHE A 132 1.45 10.59 6.58
CA PHE A 132 1.95 9.44 5.84
C PHE A 132 0.98 9.05 4.72
N LEU A 133 1.51 8.90 3.50
CA LEU A 133 0.72 8.51 2.33
C LEU A 133 0.89 7.04 1.98
N HIS A 134 2.11 6.62 1.69
CA HIS A 134 2.41 5.24 1.32
C HIS A 134 3.90 4.98 1.41
N LYS A 135 4.26 3.70 1.38
CA LYS A 135 5.65 3.30 1.10
C LYS A 135 5.94 3.55 -0.38
N GLY A 136 7.18 3.86 -0.70
CA GLY A 136 7.61 4.32 -2.02
C GLY A 136 7.37 3.28 -3.10
N ALA A 137 7.64 3.67 -4.35
CA ALA A 137 7.38 2.83 -5.51
C ALA A 137 7.90 1.38 -5.32
N HIS A 138 7.12 0.42 -5.82
CA HIS A 138 7.40 -1.03 -5.80
C HIS A 138 7.24 -1.74 -4.45
N ILE A 139 6.69 -1.10 -3.41
CA ILE A 139 6.30 -1.77 -2.17
C ILE A 139 4.83 -1.53 -1.89
N SER A 140 4.09 -2.59 -1.55
CA SER A 140 2.70 -2.48 -1.10
C SER A 140 2.59 -2.92 0.35
N SER A 141 1.76 -2.19 1.09
CA SER A 141 1.42 -2.50 2.47
C SER A 141 -0.05 -2.20 2.75
N ILE A 142 -0.75 -3.22 3.22
CA ILE A 142 -2.16 -3.17 3.61
C ILE A 142 -2.22 -3.06 5.13
N THR A 143 -1.83 -4.12 5.84
CA THR A 143 -1.92 -4.23 7.31
C THR A 143 -0.57 -4.14 8.01
N GLY A 144 0.42 -3.54 7.34
CA GLY A 144 1.78 -3.35 7.85
C GLY A 144 2.82 -4.29 7.24
N GLU A 145 2.40 -5.30 6.47
CA GLU A 145 3.33 -6.13 5.70
C GLU A 145 3.95 -5.35 4.54
N LYS A 146 5.24 -5.55 4.26
CA LYS A 146 5.96 -4.84 3.19
C LYS A 146 6.28 -5.81 2.06
N ILE A 147 5.37 -5.96 1.08
CA ILE A 147 5.62 -6.81 -0.09
C ILE A 147 6.30 -5.99 -1.18
N SER A 148 7.48 -6.41 -1.63
CA SER A 148 8.15 -5.78 -2.77
C SER A 148 7.70 -6.38 -4.10
N GLU A 149 7.79 -5.60 -5.17
CA GLU A 149 7.55 -6.08 -6.53
C GLU A 149 8.44 -7.29 -6.89
N SER A 150 9.70 -7.30 -6.44
CA SER A 150 10.60 -8.44 -6.64
C SER A 150 10.10 -9.72 -5.98
N GLN A 151 9.59 -9.65 -4.75
CA GLN A 151 8.99 -10.79 -4.06
C GLN A 151 7.78 -11.33 -4.83
N VAL A 152 6.94 -10.44 -5.38
CA VAL A 152 5.80 -10.84 -6.23
C VAL A 152 6.28 -11.53 -7.49
N VAL A 153 7.25 -10.95 -8.19
CA VAL A 153 7.80 -11.53 -9.44
C VAL A 153 8.39 -12.91 -9.20
N GLU A 154 9.18 -13.08 -8.14
CA GLU A 154 9.76 -14.37 -7.78
C GLU A 154 8.71 -15.39 -7.37
N ALA A 155 7.69 -14.98 -6.61
CA ALA A 155 6.61 -15.88 -6.20
C ALA A 155 5.78 -16.35 -7.39
N VAL A 156 5.44 -15.45 -8.32
CA VAL A 156 4.73 -15.79 -9.56
C VAL A 156 5.58 -16.73 -10.41
N ARG A 157 6.87 -16.43 -10.63
CA ARG A 157 7.77 -17.31 -11.41
C ARG A 157 7.90 -18.71 -10.82
N ALA A 158 8.03 -18.82 -9.49
CA ALA A 158 8.08 -20.12 -8.82
C ALA A 158 6.75 -20.87 -8.99
N ALA A 159 5.61 -20.21 -8.81
CA ALA A 159 4.30 -20.82 -9.04
C ALA A 159 4.09 -21.25 -10.51
N GLN A 160 4.66 -20.52 -11.48
CA GLN A 160 4.59 -20.89 -12.91
C GLN A 160 5.35 -22.20 -13.17
N ALA A 161 6.53 -22.34 -12.56
CA ALA A 161 7.32 -23.56 -12.65
C ALA A 161 6.59 -24.76 -12.01
N ASP A 162 5.91 -24.55 -10.88
CA ASP A 162 5.22 -25.62 -10.15
C ASP A 162 3.88 -26.05 -10.79
N SER A 163 3.19 -25.12 -11.45
CA SER A 163 1.86 -25.36 -12.05
C SER A 163 1.88 -25.67 -13.55
N GLY A 164 2.95 -25.29 -14.26
CA GLY A 164 3.00 -25.32 -15.72
C GLY A 164 2.13 -24.26 -16.40
N LEU A 165 1.49 -23.36 -15.66
CA LEU A 165 0.76 -22.22 -16.21
C LEU A 165 1.74 -21.13 -16.63
N CYS A 166 1.68 -20.75 -17.90
CA CYS A 166 2.46 -19.64 -18.44
C CYS A 166 1.59 -18.38 -18.53
N THR A 167 1.84 -17.41 -17.65
CA THR A 167 1.32 -16.05 -17.78
C THR A 167 2.44 -15.14 -18.29
N THR A 168 2.16 -14.30 -19.29
CA THR A 168 3.15 -13.38 -19.87
C THR A 168 3.08 -11.98 -19.27
N GLN A 169 1.97 -11.61 -18.66
CA GLN A 169 1.75 -10.34 -17.99
C GLN A 169 0.94 -10.55 -16.72
N PHE A 170 1.39 -9.93 -15.63
CA PHE A 170 0.66 -9.94 -14.38
C PHE A 170 0.88 -8.64 -13.63
N THR A 171 -0.08 -8.29 -12.78
CA THR A 171 0.01 -7.16 -11.86
C THR A 171 -0.74 -7.52 -10.58
N MET A 172 -0.08 -7.41 -9.44
CA MET A 172 -0.72 -7.54 -8.13
C MET A 172 -1.08 -6.16 -7.59
N THR A 173 -2.22 -6.04 -6.92
CA THR A 173 -2.66 -4.78 -6.29
C THR A 173 -3.38 -5.06 -4.97
N PRO A 174 -3.26 -4.19 -3.96
CA PRO A 174 -4.03 -4.31 -2.73
C PRO A 174 -5.51 -3.98 -3.00
N GLU A 175 -6.42 -4.71 -2.36
CA GLU A 175 -7.87 -4.45 -2.44
C GLU A 175 -8.52 -4.43 -1.06
N TRP A 176 -9.23 -3.33 -0.78
CA TRP A 176 -9.99 -3.08 0.45
C TRP A 176 -11.46 -3.52 0.29
N LEU A 177 -11.71 -4.83 0.46
CA LEU A 177 -13.07 -5.39 0.55
C LEU A 177 -13.42 -5.69 2.01
N ASP A 178 -14.48 -6.47 2.26
CA ASP A 178 -14.90 -6.92 3.60
C ASP A 178 -13.71 -7.47 4.42
N GLN A 179 -12.86 -8.27 3.77
CA GLN A 179 -11.54 -8.62 4.26
C GLN A 179 -10.49 -8.11 3.26
N PRO A 180 -9.48 -7.36 3.73
CA PRO A 180 -8.42 -6.88 2.86
C PRO A 180 -7.57 -8.00 2.32
N GLY A 181 -7.03 -7.81 1.13
CA GLY A 181 -6.05 -8.72 0.58
C GLY A 181 -5.51 -8.23 -0.73
N TYR A 182 -4.85 -9.13 -1.45
CA TYR A 182 -4.26 -8.83 -2.73
C TYR A 182 -5.03 -9.52 -3.85
N THR A 183 -5.23 -8.81 -4.95
CA THR A 183 -5.73 -9.40 -6.20
C THR A 183 -4.61 -9.42 -7.21
N LEU A 184 -4.31 -10.62 -7.72
CA LEU A 184 -3.35 -10.87 -8.78
C LEU A 184 -4.10 -10.94 -10.12
N TYR A 185 -3.88 -9.94 -10.94
CA TYR A 185 -4.38 -9.89 -12.31
C TYR A 185 -3.38 -10.58 -13.23
N VAL A 186 -3.86 -11.48 -14.10
CA VAL A 186 -3.02 -12.27 -15.01
C VAL A 186 -3.58 -12.27 -16.43
N ASP A 187 -2.70 -12.27 -17.43
CA ASP A 187 -3.09 -12.62 -18.78
C ASP A 187 -3.28 -14.14 -18.88
N LEU A 188 -4.38 -14.57 -19.48
CA LEU A 188 -4.58 -15.98 -19.81
C LEU A 188 -4.75 -16.07 -21.31
N ARG A 189 -3.72 -16.58 -21.98
CA ARG A 189 -3.74 -16.81 -23.44
C ARG A 189 -4.57 -18.03 -23.85
N ARG A 190 -5.06 -18.82 -22.89
CA ARG A 190 -5.85 -20.04 -23.11
C ARG A 190 -7.06 -20.05 -22.19
N HIS A 191 -8.10 -20.81 -22.54
CA HIS A 191 -9.15 -21.16 -21.58
C HIS A 191 -8.53 -21.93 -20.42
N THR A 192 -8.46 -21.28 -19.27
CA THR A 192 -8.00 -21.85 -18.01
C THR A 192 -9.22 -22.06 -17.13
N GLU A 193 -9.37 -23.27 -16.59
CA GLU A 193 -10.46 -23.57 -15.65
C GLU A 193 -10.26 -22.81 -14.33
N SER A 194 -11.35 -22.53 -13.61
CA SER A 194 -11.29 -21.82 -12.32
C SER A 194 -10.39 -22.53 -11.31
N THR A 195 -10.43 -23.86 -11.29
CA THR A 195 -9.63 -24.72 -10.41
C THR A 195 -8.12 -24.57 -10.64
N GLN A 196 -7.71 -24.34 -11.89
CA GLN A 196 -6.31 -24.11 -12.24
C GLN A 196 -5.84 -22.73 -11.75
N LEU A 197 -6.70 -21.72 -11.84
CA LEU A 197 -6.41 -20.39 -11.30
C LEU A 197 -6.33 -20.38 -9.78
N GLU A 198 -7.24 -21.09 -9.12
CA GLU A 198 -7.21 -21.27 -7.66
C GLU A 198 -5.92 -21.96 -7.19
N ARG A 199 -5.50 -23.01 -7.90
CA ARG A 199 -4.24 -23.69 -7.62
C ARG A 199 -3.05 -22.77 -7.83
N PHE A 200 -3.05 -21.98 -8.91
CA PHE A 200 -1.99 -21.01 -9.17
C PHE A 200 -1.91 -19.93 -8.10
N ALA A 201 -3.07 -19.37 -7.70
CA ALA A 201 -3.15 -18.39 -6.62
C ALA A 201 -2.60 -18.93 -5.31
N SER A 202 -2.94 -20.18 -4.97
CA SER A 202 -2.45 -20.86 -3.77
C SER A 202 -0.93 -21.07 -3.80
N LEU A 203 -0.37 -21.42 -4.95
CA LEU A 203 1.09 -21.56 -5.13
C LEU A 203 1.80 -20.20 -5.00
N VAL A 204 1.26 -19.13 -5.60
CA VAL A 204 1.80 -17.79 -5.43
C VAL A 204 1.78 -17.38 -3.95
N GLU A 205 0.66 -17.62 -3.26
CA GLU A 205 0.51 -17.32 -1.84
C GLU A 205 1.52 -18.08 -0.98
N GLN A 206 1.74 -19.37 -1.26
CA GLN A 206 2.76 -20.19 -0.57
C GLN A 206 4.16 -19.61 -0.77
N GLN A 207 4.50 -19.21 -2.01
CA GLN A 207 5.80 -18.65 -2.35
C GLN A 207 6.01 -17.24 -1.76
N LEU A 208 4.95 -16.44 -1.61
CA LEU A 208 5.00 -15.16 -0.90
C LEU A 208 5.16 -15.36 0.61
N CYS A 209 4.39 -16.27 1.21
CA CYS A 209 4.51 -16.60 2.63
C CYS A 209 5.91 -17.14 2.98
N SER A 210 6.58 -17.87 2.08
CA SER A 210 7.94 -18.37 2.33
C SER A 210 8.99 -17.25 2.32
N ARG A 211 8.75 -16.17 1.57
CA ARG A 211 9.69 -15.04 1.36
C ARG A 211 9.43 -13.83 2.24
N ASN A 212 8.22 -13.67 2.77
CA ASN A 212 7.82 -12.51 3.55
C ASN A 212 7.13 -12.96 4.84
N GLU A 213 7.84 -12.83 5.96
CA GLU A 213 7.38 -13.24 7.28
C GLU A 213 6.22 -12.39 7.79
N GLU A 214 6.25 -11.07 7.55
CA GLU A 214 5.14 -10.16 7.88
C GLU A 214 3.87 -10.61 7.13
N TYR A 215 3.95 -10.84 5.82
CA TYR A 215 2.81 -11.34 5.02
C TYR A 215 2.26 -12.67 5.55
N ARG A 216 3.14 -13.62 5.87
CA ARG A 216 2.75 -14.91 6.47
C ARG A 216 1.99 -14.71 7.78
N GLU A 217 2.49 -13.87 8.68
CA GLU A 217 1.86 -13.56 9.96
C GLU A 217 0.47 -12.92 9.75
N LYS A 218 0.35 -11.97 8.82
CA LYS A 218 -0.95 -11.34 8.51
C LYS A 218 -1.97 -12.33 7.91
N ARG A 219 -1.52 -13.30 7.10
CA ARG A 219 -2.37 -14.39 6.61
C ARG A 219 -2.81 -15.34 7.71
N GLN A 220 -1.89 -15.75 8.60
CA GLN A 220 -2.18 -16.65 9.72
C GLN A 220 -3.13 -16.03 10.76
N THR A 221 -3.01 -14.73 10.99
CA THR A 221 -3.86 -13.99 11.94
C THR A 221 -5.17 -13.50 11.34
N GLY A 222 -5.44 -13.78 10.05
CA GLY A 222 -6.67 -13.35 9.37
C GLY A 222 -6.73 -11.86 9.08
N ARG A 223 -5.64 -11.11 9.28
CA ARG A 223 -5.54 -9.69 8.92
C ARG A 223 -5.47 -9.46 7.41
N LEU A 224 -5.10 -10.48 6.65
CA LEU A 224 -5.20 -10.52 5.18
C LEU A 224 -6.01 -11.74 4.74
N SER A 225 -6.84 -11.55 3.71
CA SER A 225 -7.51 -12.62 2.96
C SER A 225 -6.53 -13.37 2.07
N ALA A 226 -6.96 -14.53 1.58
CA ALA A 226 -6.24 -15.25 0.52
C ALA A 226 -6.06 -14.37 -0.73
N ILE A 227 -4.97 -14.58 -1.47
CA ILE A 227 -4.77 -13.96 -2.78
C ILE A 227 -5.94 -14.33 -3.69
N ARG A 228 -6.60 -13.30 -4.23
CA ARG A 228 -7.62 -13.45 -5.27
C ARG A 228 -6.93 -13.39 -6.61
N MET A 229 -7.47 -14.10 -7.60
CA MET A 229 -6.92 -14.08 -8.95
C MET A 229 -7.98 -13.68 -9.95
N ARG A 230 -7.60 -12.84 -10.91
CA ARG A 230 -8.48 -12.44 -12.01
C ARG A 230 -7.76 -12.49 -13.34
N ALA A 231 -8.36 -13.25 -14.26
CA ALA A 231 -7.98 -13.21 -15.66
C ALA A 231 -8.44 -11.89 -16.28
N LEU A 232 -7.56 -11.24 -17.03
CA LEU A 232 -7.91 -10.07 -17.82
C LEU A 232 -7.80 -10.37 -19.31
N PRO A 233 -8.72 -9.84 -20.14
CA PRO A 233 -8.59 -9.93 -21.59
C PRO A 233 -7.38 -9.11 -22.06
N GLU A 234 -6.83 -9.48 -23.23
CA GLU A 234 -5.68 -8.79 -23.82
C GLU A 234 -5.91 -7.28 -24.00
N SER A 235 -7.14 -6.88 -24.33
CA SER A 235 -7.52 -5.47 -24.45
C SER A 235 -7.29 -4.67 -23.16
N ALA A 236 -7.50 -5.28 -21.98
CA ALA A 236 -7.29 -4.62 -20.70
C ALA A 236 -5.80 -4.30 -20.47
N TRP A 237 -4.90 -5.22 -20.84
CA TRP A 237 -3.46 -4.98 -20.73
C TRP A 237 -2.97 -3.88 -21.67
N GLN A 238 -3.52 -3.82 -22.89
CA GLN A 238 -3.24 -2.73 -23.83
C GLN A 238 -3.72 -1.38 -23.28
N THR A 239 -4.92 -1.32 -22.70
CA THR A 239 -5.45 -0.11 -22.05
C THR A 239 -4.58 0.32 -20.87
N LEU A 240 -4.09 -0.62 -20.06
CA LEU A 240 -3.15 -0.32 -18.96
C LEU A 240 -1.90 0.38 -19.47
N GLN A 241 -1.26 -0.21 -20.50
CA GLN A 241 -0.05 0.33 -21.10
C GLN A 241 -0.27 1.74 -21.67
N GLN A 242 -1.34 1.94 -22.44
CA GLN A 242 -1.66 3.24 -23.04
C GLN A 242 -1.95 4.32 -21.99
N THR A 243 -2.69 3.98 -20.93
CA THR A 243 -3.03 4.92 -19.86
C THR A 243 -1.77 5.38 -19.12
N ARG A 244 -0.82 4.47 -18.89
CA ARG A 244 0.45 4.80 -18.25
C ARG A 244 1.35 5.64 -19.14
N LEU A 245 1.49 5.31 -20.42
CA LEU A 245 2.28 6.10 -21.36
C LEU A 245 1.77 7.55 -21.48
N LYS A 246 0.44 7.75 -21.45
CA LYS A 246 -0.15 9.10 -21.40
C LYS A 246 0.19 9.87 -20.12
N LYS A 247 0.26 9.19 -18.97
CA LYS A 247 0.63 9.82 -17.68
C LYS A 247 2.14 10.10 -17.56
N SER A 248 2.99 9.19 -18.04
CA SER A 248 4.44 9.30 -17.89
C SER A 248 5.15 10.00 -19.06
N GLY A 249 4.46 10.28 -20.17
CA GLY A 249 5.02 10.98 -21.34
C GLY A 249 6.11 10.21 -22.11
N GLY A 250 6.27 8.91 -21.85
CA GLY A 250 7.32 8.06 -22.44
C GLY A 250 6.90 7.37 -23.75
N SER A 251 7.87 6.77 -24.46
CA SER A 251 7.59 5.94 -25.64
C SER A 251 7.17 4.52 -25.26
N ALA A 252 6.45 3.82 -26.15
CA ALA A 252 6.03 2.43 -25.92
C ALA A 252 7.22 1.48 -25.68
N GLU A 253 8.38 1.79 -26.25
CA GLU A 253 9.62 1.00 -26.15
C GLU A 253 10.30 1.13 -24.78
N GLN A 254 10.01 2.19 -24.03
CA GLN A 254 10.52 2.42 -22.67
C GLN A 254 9.56 1.91 -21.58
N TYR A 255 8.41 1.34 -21.96
CA TYR A 255 7.41 0.87 -21.03
C TYR A 255 7.89 -0.36 -20.26
N LYS A 256 8.16 -0.19 -18.97
CA LYS A 256 8.33 -1.31 -18.03
C LYS A 256 6.99 -1.61 -17.37
N HIS A 257 6.47 -2.80 -17.61
CA HIS A 257 5.21 -3.25 -17.02
C HIS A 257 5.34 -3.45 -15.51
N PRO A 258 4.55 -2.77 -14.67
CA PRO A 258 4.60 -2.93 -13.22
C PRO A 258 3.93 -4.25 -12.81
N CYS A 259 4.67 -5.06 -12.06
CA CYS A 259 4.20 -6.32 -11.50
C CYS A 259 3.53 -6.13 -10.14
N LEU A 260 3.76 -4.99 -9.46
CA LEU A 260 3.05 -4.59 -8.25
C LEU A 260 2.58 -3.14 -8.35
N MET A 261 1.29 -2.94 -8.16
CA MET A 261 0.63 -1.64 -8.15
C MET A 261 0.13 -1.34 -6.73
N PRO A 262 0.86 -0.53 -5.93
CA PRO A 262 0.49 -0.24 -4.55
C PRO A 262 -0.66 0.76 -4.41
N ASP A 263 -1.02 1.45 -5.49
CA ASP A 263 -2.11 2.43 -5.55
C ASP A 263 -3.48 1.75 -5.34
N PRO A 264 -4.23 2.08 -4.27
CA PRO A 264 -5.54 1.49 -4.00
C PRO A 264 -6.61 1.89 -5.02
N GLU A 265 -6.47 3.06 -5.66
CA GLU A 265 -7.41 3.54 -6.69
C GLU A 265 -7.13 2.89 -8.05
N PHE A 266 -6.00 2.19 -8.19
CA PHE A 266 -5.63 1.50 -9.41
C PHE A 266 -6.77 0.63 -9.92
N ARG A 267 -7.38 -0.18 -9.04
CA ARG A 267 -8.46 -1.10 -9.41
C ARG A 267 -9.66 -0.38 -10.01
N SER A 268 -10.17 0.67 -9.35
CA SER A 268 -11.39 1.36 -9.79
C SER A 268 -11.17 2.03 -11.15
N VAL A 269 -10.06 2.76 -11.28
CA VAL A 269 -9.68 3.45 -12.52
C VAL A 269 -9.43 2.45 -13.64
N PHE A 270 -8.70 1.38 -13.36
CA PHE A 270 -8.31 0.39 -14.36
C PHE A 270 -9.49 -0.45 -14.84
N LEU A 271 -10.30 -1.01 -13.94
CA LEU A 271 -11.47 -1.81 -14.32
C LEU A 271 -12.50 -0.98 -15.07
N GLN A 272 -12.69 0.29 -14.68
CA GLN A 272 -13.58 1.20 -15.40
C GLN A 272 -13.06 1.50 -16.81
N ALA A 273 -11.76 1.80 -16.96
CA ALA A 273 -11.14 2.04 -18.25
C ALA A 273 -11.22 0.83 -19.19
N CYS A 274 -11.26 -0.39 -18.64
CA CYS A 274 -11.38 -1.64 -19.40
C CYS A 274 -12.83 -2.05 -19.69
N GLY A 275 -13.84 -1.30 -19.24
CA GLY A 275 -15.25 -1.69 -19.38
C GLY A 275 -15.65 -2.90 -18.51
N LEU A 276 -14.86 -3.21 -17.48
CA LEU A 276 -15.03 -4.35 -16.57
C LEU A 276 -15.61 -3.92 -15.20
N ALA A 277 -16.12 -2.68 -15.10
CA ALA A 277 -16.75 -2.15 -13.91
C ALA A 277 -18.08 -2.87 -13.64
N GLY A 278 -18.19 -3.53 -12.48
CA GLY A 278 -19.41 -4.22 -12.05
C GLY A 278 -19.42 -5.72 -12.23
N GLU A 279 -18.39 -6.33 -12.84
CA GLU A 279 -18.25 -7.78 -12.77
C GLU A 279 -17.88 -8.18 -11.32
N PRO A 280 -18.65 -9.08 -10.67
CA PRO A 280 -18.34 -9.52 -9.34
C PRO A 280 -16.95 -10.15 -9.34
N LEU A 281 -16.16 -9.83 -8.31
CA LEU A 281 -15.04 -10.69 -7.94
C LEU A 281 -15.65 -12.06 -7.71
N ARG A 282 -15.34 -13.04 -8.56
CA ARG A 282 -15.64 -14.42 -8.22
C ARG A 282 -14.86 -14.68 -6.94
N GLN A 283 -15.54 -14.62 -5.81
CA GLN A 283 -15.03 -15.12 -4.55
C GLN A 283 -14.84 -16.61 -4.79
N THR A 284 -13.59 -17.01 -5.01
CA THR A 284 -13.20 -18.40 -4.90
C THR A 284 -13.25 -18.69 -3.40
N HIS A 285 -14.43 -19.13 -2.96
CA HIS A 285 -14.64 -19.60 -1.60
C HIS A 285 -13.75 -20.84 -1.38
N LEU A 286 -12.86 -20.73 -0.40
CA LEU A 286 -12.43 -21.88 0.41
C LEU A 286 -13.35 -21.98 1.62
#